data_AF-A0A7K6E8D7-F1
#
_entry.id   AF-A0A7K6E8D7-F1
#
_cell.length_a   1.000
_cell.length_b   1.000
_cell.length_c   1.000
_cell.angle_alpha   90.00
_cell.angle_beta   90.00
_cell.angle_gamma   90.00
#
_symmetry.space_group_name_H-M   'P 1'
#
loop_
_entity.id
_entity.type
_entity.pdbx_description
1 polymer ?
#
loop_
_entity_poly.entity_id
_entity_poly.type
_entity_poly.pdbx_seq_one_letter_code
_entity_poly.pdbx_strand_id
1 'polypeptide(L)' 'MKYEIDTVFPPSASDVFSIDENSGDIKLTGALDFEEVNLYDINVKVTDKGTPPLSGHCKVVLEVLDVND' A
#
# COMPACT_ATOMS: atom_id res chain seq x y z
N MET A 1 -5.73 -12.73 11.35
CA MET A 1 -5.73 -12.11 10.03
C MET A 1 -4.32 -11.67 9.73
N LYS A 2 -3.93 -11.60 8.46
CA LYS A 2 -2.61 -11.15 8.00
C LYS A 2 -2.81 -10.15 6.86
N TYR A 3 -2.21 -8.98 6.98
CA TYR A 3 -2.22 -7.92 5.97
C TYR A 3 -0.96 -7.98 5.12
N GLU A 4 -1.12 -7.82 3.81
CA GLU A 4 -0.02 -7.84 2.84
C GLU A 4 -0.30 -6.83 1.72
N ILE A 5 0.73 -6.12 1.24
CA ILE A 5 0.65 -5.37 -0.01
C ILE A 5 0.73 -6.39 -1.14
N ASP A 6 -0.31 -6.45 -1.96
CA ASP A 6 -0.42 -7.35 -3.12
C ASP A 6 0.26 -6.73 -4.35
N THR A 7 -0.08 -5.47 -4.66
CA THR A 7 0.55 -4.69 -5.74
C THR A 7 0.57 -3.20 -5.43
N VAL A 8 1.55 -2.50 -6.00
CA VAL A 8 1.64 -1.04 -6.01
C VAL A 8 1.76 -0.58 -7.46
N PHE A 9 1.03 0.49 -7.82
CA PHE A 9 1.20 1.21 -9.08
C PHE A 9 1.61 2.66 -8.80
N PRO A 10 2.63 3.20 -9.50
CA PRO A 10 3.46 2.51 -10.49
C PRO A 10 4.33 1.40 -9.86
N PRO A 11 4.71 0.34 -10.61
CA PRO A 11 5.51 -0.75 -10.07
C PRO A 11 6.89 -0.34 -9.54
N SER A 12 7.43 0.80 -10.00
CA SER A 12 8.67 1.38 -9.47
C SER A 12 8.58 1.80 -8.01
N ALA A 13 7.36 1.94 -7.47
CA ALA A 13 7.10 2.36 -6.10
C ALA A 13 6.86 1.21 -5.12
N SER A 14 7.06 -0.05 -5.53
CA SER A 14 6.84 -1.23 -4.67
C SER A 14 7.61 -1.15 -3.35
N ASP A 15 8.79 -0.53 -3.38
CA ASP A 15 9.72 -0.52 -2.25
C ASP A 15 9.54 0.72 -1.37
N VAL A 16 8.61 1.62 -1.72
CA VAL A 16 8.33 2.89 -1.03
C VAL A 16 7.32 2.72 0.10
N PHE A 17 6.56 1.62 0.10
CA PHE A 17 5.51 1.35 1.07
C PHE A 17 5.76 0.03 1.80
N SER A 18 5.45 0.03 3.09
CA SER A 18 5.40 -1.18 3.92
C SER A 18 4.06 -1.23 4.64
N ILE A 19 3.57 -2.45 4.94
CA ILE A 19 2.36 -2.66 5.74
C ILE A 19 2.69 -3.52 6.95
N ASP A 20 2.21 -3.12 8.13
CA ASP A 20 2.25 -3.99 9.30
C ASP A 20 1.27 -5.16 9.12
N GLU A 21 1.77 -6.39 9.22
CA GLU A 21 0.98 -7.58 8.94
C GLU A 21 -0.17 -7.83 9.94
N ASN A 22 -0.14 -7.17 11.11
CA ASN A 22 -1.10 -7.35 12.19
C ASN A 22 -2.12 -6.20 12.28
N SER A 23 -1.66 -4.95 12.18
CA SER A 23 -2.53 -3.76 12.27
C SER A 23 -3.05 -3.29 10.90
N GLY A 24 -2.33 -3.59 9.82
CA GLY A 24 -2.62 -3.03 8.50
C GLY A 24 -2.12 -1.60 8.32
N ASP A 25 -1.29 -1.08 9.24
CA ASP A 25 -0.74 0.27 9.13
C ASP A 25 0.22 0.35 7.93
N ILE A 26 -0.07 1.22 6.98
CA ILE A 26 0.79 1.51 5.84
C ILE A 26 1.77 2.63 6.22
N LYS A 27 3.06 2.40 5.97
CA LYS A 27 4.14 3.36 6.26
C LYS A 27 5.01 3.55 5.04
N LEU A 28 5.49 4.78 4.88
CA LEU A 28 6.56 5.09 3.94
C LEU A 28 7.89 4.53 4.43
N THR A 29 8.64 3.95 3.50
CA THR A 29 10.02 3.48 3.71
C THR A 29 11.04 4.47 3.15
N GLY A 30 10.60 5.42 2.33
CA GLY A 30 11.41 6.47 1.70
C GLY A 30 10.63 7.77 1.49
N ALA A 31 11.28 8.77 0.90
CA ALA A 31 10.64 10.04 0.56
C ALA A 31 9.71 9.88 -0.65
N LEU A 32 8.65 10.69 -0.68
CA LEU A 32 7.81 10.87 -1.86
C LEU A 32 8.28 12.12 -2.60
N ASP A 33 8.34 12.04 -3.92
CA ASP A 33 8.70 13.14 -4.82
C ASP A 33 7.51 13.37 -5.77
N PHE A 34 6.91 14.55 -5.69
CA PHE A 34 5.71 14.89 -6.45
C PHE A 34 5.98 14.92 -7.95
N GLU A 35 7.16 15.42 -8.34
CA GLU A 35 7.63 15.50 -9.72
C GLU A 35 7.91 14.13 -10.33
N GLU A 36 8.19 13.12 -9.49
CA GLU A 36 8.38 11.74 -9.92
C GLU A 36 7.03 10.99 -10.04
N VAL A 37 6.24 10.98 -8.96
CA VAL A 37 4.94 10.29 -8.91
C VAL A 37 4.00 11.03 -7.96
N ASN A 38 2.87 11.49 -8.50
CA ASN A 38 1.86 12.21 -7.73
C ASN A 38 0.67 11.33 -7.27
N LEU A 39 0.55 10.11 -7.79
CA LEU A 39 -0.55 9.21 -7.47
C LEU A 39 -0.09 7.76 -7.36
N TYR A 40 -0.46 7.09 -6.28
CA TYR A 40 -0.20 5.67 -6.04
C TYR A 40 -1.48 4.88 -5.83
N ASP A 41 -1.54 3.71 -6.45
CA ASP A 41 -2.60 2.72 -6.28
C ASP A 41 -2.01 1.49 -5.55
N ILE A 42 -2.35 1.32 -4.27
CA ILE A 42 -1.87 0.22 -3.43
C ILE A 42 -3.01 -0.78 -3.23
N ASN A 43 -2.86 -1.99 -3.76
CA ASN A 43 -3.80 -3.08 -3.49
C ASN A 43 -3.31 -3.86 -2.27
N VAL A 44 -4.17 -3.99 -1.27
CA VAL A 44 -3.91 -4.72 -0.03
C VAL A 44 -4.76 -5.98 0.00
N LYS A 45 -4.15 -7.08 0.42
CA LYS A 45 -4.79 -8.36 0.67
C LYS A 45 -4.81 -8.64 2.17
N VAL A 46 -5.95 -9.10 2.67
CA VAL A 46 -6.11 -9.54 4.06
C VAL A 46 -6.56 -10.98 4.06
N THR A 47 -5.83 -11.86 4.74
CA THR A 47 -6.17 -13.28 4.85
C THR A 47 -6.54 -13.63 6.28
N ASP A 48 -7.66 -14.32 6.49
CA ASP A 48 -8.09 -14.77 7.82
C ASP A 48 -7.31 -16.01 8.30
N LYS A 49 -7.64 -16.51 9.50
CA LYS A 49 -7.03 -17.73 10.07
C LYS A 49 -7.96 -18.94 9.96
N GLY A 50 -8.93 -18.90 9.04
CA GLY A 50 -9.90 -19.97 8.84
C GLY A 50 -9.29 -21.24 8.23
N THR A 51 -10.09 -22.29 8.12
CA THR A 51 -9.72 -23.52 7.42
C THR A 51 -10.90 -23.98 6.56
N PRO A 52 -10.89 -23.73 5.24
CA PRO A 52 -9.84 -23.05 4.47
C PRO A 52 -9.75 -21.55 4.81
N PRO A 53 -8.58 -20.91 4.61
CA PRO A 53 -8.46 -19.46 4.79
C PRO A 53 -9.21 -18.72 3.70
N LEU A 54 -9.84 -17.60 4.06
CA LEU A 54 -10.47 -16.68 3.12
C LEU A 54 -9.65 -15.38 3.03
N SER A 55 -9.65 -14.77 1.85
CA SER A 55 -8.98 -13.48 1.61
C SER A 55 -9.95 -12.41 1.12
N GLY A 56 -9.74 -11.19 1.58
CA GLY A 56 -10.37 -9.98 1.07
C GLY A 56 -9.31 -9.06 0.45
N HIS A 57 -9.74 -8.19 -0.47
CA HIS A 57 -8.89 -7.21 -1.14
C HIS A 57 -9.48 -5.81 -0.98
N CYS A 58 -8.61 -4.80 -0.83
CA CYS A 58 -9.00 -3.40 -0.92
C CYS A 58 -7.95 -2.59 -1.68
N LYS A 59 -8.37 -1.44 -2.21
CA LYS A 59 -7.50 -0.48 -2.88
C LYS A 59 -7.37 0.77 -2.01
N VAL A 60 -6.13 1.21 -1.81
CA VAL A 60 -5.77 2.49 -1.20
C VAL A 60 -5.22 3.38 -2.32
N VAL A 61 -5.82 4.55 -2.49
CA VAL A 61 -5.35 5.57 -3.43
C VAL A 61 -4.67 6.67 -2.64
N LEU A 62 -3.39 6.94 -2.94
CA LEU A 62 -2.59 7.96 -2.28
C LEU A 62 -2.22 9.04 -3.28
N GLU A 63 -2.62 10.28 -2.99
CA GLU A 63 -2.27 11.46 -3.75
C GLU A 63 -1.18 12.24 -3.00
N VAL A 64 -0.07 12.51 -3.67
CA VAL A 64 0.99 13.38 -3.14
C VAL A 64 0.59 14.82 -3.43
N LEU A 65 0.50 15.62 -2.39
CA LEU A 65 0.21 17.04 -2.53
C LEU A 65 1.52 17.80 -2.71
N ASP A 66 1.58 18.64 -3.74
CA ASP A 66 2.68 19.60 -3.88
C ASP A 66 2.57 20.65 -2.78
N VAL A 67 3.70 20.91 -2.12
CA VAL A 67 3.79 21.91 -1.04
C VAL A 67 4.01 23.32 -1.59
N ASN A 68 4.26 23.47 -2.89
CA ASN A 68 4.67 24.72 -3.52
C ASN A 68 3.55 25.45 -4.29
N ASP A 69 2.29 25.01 -4.20
CA ASP A 69 1.11 25.72 -4.74
C ASP A 69 0.29 26.44 -3.64
#